data_AF-A0A935RFQ7-F1
#
_entry.id   AF-A0A935RFQ7-F1
#
_cell.length_a   1.000
_cell.length_b   1.000
_cell.length_c   1.000
_cell.angle_alpha   90.00
_cell.angle_beta   90.00
_cell.angle_gamma   90.00
#
_symmetry.space_group_name_H-M   'P 1'
#
loop_
_entity.id
_entity.type
_entity.pdbx_description
1 polymer ?
#
loop_
_entity_poly.entity_id
_entity_poly.type
_entity_poly.pdbx_seq_one_letter_code
_entity_poly.pdbx_strand_id
1 'polypeptide(L)'
;MKRMALALAAVMLTLVMAEVLLRVTGFGAVKPELSFGMNASQAFARGQFVQDRRLFWKFAPEVTPTDTYLGAVHPDRDIPPPAGAPRVLFLGDSCTRLTLDGVAYPARLKSLLKGRVEVLTAAVPGYTSYQGLAWLRSQLLAARPDVIVVYFGWNDHWRTLGRTDAEHAASLSPWRLRLAGLLRRPAATASLRVPPDQYGANLSAIAAEAAKAGAQVLFVRAPASISEAARAQLVRTGYMRPDDDPMALHAAHLRVLDEVARTANVPVLDAAGIFPKLPAARPLLADDGIHLTGTGHLVMSVIVAQAVLRDMLHLSDDPRSLEEVATAAALAAAP
;
A
#
# COMPACT_ATOMS: atom_id res chain seq x y z
N MET A 1 -2.96 -53.06 23.36
CA MET A 1 -3.62 -52.17 22.38
C MET A 1 -4.57 -51.15 23.03
N LYS A 2 -5.60 -51.55 23.79
CA LYS A 2 -6.58 -50.61 24.41
C LYS A 2 -5.96 -49.52 25.30
N ARG A 3 -4.99 -49.87 26.17
CA ARG A 3 -4.30 -48.90 27.05
C ARG A 3 -3.48 -47.87 26.27
N MET A 4 -2.84 -48.29 25.17
CA MET A 4 -2.08 -47.40 24.29
C MET A 4 -3.01 -46.43 23.56
N ALA A 5 -4.15 -46.92 23.06
CA ALA A 5 -5.17 -46.09 22.44
C ALA A 5 -5.76 -45.06 23.40
N LEU A 6 -6.03 -45.45 24.66
CA LEU A 6 -6.52 -44.53 25.70
C LEU A 6 -5.50 -43.44 26.04
N ALA A 7 -4.22 -43.81 26.18
CA ALA A 7 -3.15 -42.86 26.45
C ALA A 7 -2.98 -41.86 25.29
N LEU A 8 -3.00 -42.33 24.05
CA LEU A 8 -2.95 -41.48 22.87
C LEU A 8 -4.16 -40.53 22.80
N ALA A 9 -5.37 -41.04 23.08
CA ALA A 9 -6.59 -40.24 23.11
C ALA A 9 -6.51 -39.14 24.18
N ALA A 10 -5.98 -39.44 25.36
CA ALA A 10 -5.80 -38.47 26.43
C ALA A 10 -4.82 -37.35 26.03
N VAL A 11 -3.66 -37.70 25.45
CA VAL A 11 -2.69 -36.72 24.95
C VAL A 11 -3.30 -35.83 23.87
N MET A 12 -4.00 -36.43 22.90
CA MET A 12 -4.67 -35.66 21.83
C MET A 12 -5.73 -34.72 22.39
N LEU A 13 -6.55 -35.18 23.34
CA LEU A 13 -7.55 -34.35 24.00
C LEU A 13 -6.90 -33.17 24.73
N THR A 14 -5.81 -33.39 25.47
CA THR A 14 -5.07 -32.31 26.13
C THR A 14 -4.54 -31.29 25.15
N LEU A 15 -3.94 -31.72 24.04
CA LEU A 15 -3.42 -30.81 23.00
C LEU A 15 -4.55 -30.01 22.35
N VAL A 16 -5.69 -30.64 22.07
CA VAL A 16 -6.87 -29.96 21.53
C VAL A 16 -7.42 -28.92 22.52
N MET A 17 -7.58 -29.29 23.79
CA MET A 17 -8.05 -28.37 24.83
C MET A 17 -7.09 -27.19 25.02
N ALA A 18 -5.78 -27.43 25.01
CA ALA A 18 -4.78 -26.37 25.10
C ALA A 18 -4.86 -25.43 23.89
N GLU A 19 -4.97 -25.96 22.66
CA GLU A 19 -5.14 -25.15 21.45
C GLU A 19 -6.42 -24.30 21.52
N VAL A 20 -7.54 -24.87 21.97
CA VAL A 20 -8.80 -24.13 22.15
C VAL A 20 -8.64 -23.02 23.20
N LEU A 21 -8.00 -23.31 24.34
CA LEU A 21 -7.76 -22.32 25.39
C LEU A 21 -6.88 -21.18 24.88
N LEU A 22 -5.80 -21.47 24.16
CA LEU A 22 -4.95 -20.46 23.54
C LEU A 22 -5.73 -19.64 22.50
N ARG A 23 -6.70 -20.24 21.80
CA ARG A 23 -7.59 -19.54 20.87
C ARG A 23 -8.50 -18.54 21.57
N VAL A 24 -9.24 -19.01 22.56
CA VAL A 24 -10.21 -18.22 23.34
C VAL A 24 -9.54 -17.07 24.08
N THR A 25 -8.36 -17.30 24.65
CA THR A 25 -7.59 -16.28 25.38
C THR A 25 -6.89 -15.25 24.47
N GLY A 26 -6.95 -15.43 23.15
CA GLY A 26 -6.23 -14.56 22.23
C GLY A 26 -4.71 -14.75 22.25
N PHE A 27 -4.18 -15.82 22.86
CA PHE A 27 -2.75 -16.08 22.85
C PHE A 27 -2.23 -16.21 21.42
N GLY A 28 -1.16 -15.49 21.11
CA GLY A 28 -0.61 -15.46 19.75
C GLY A 28 -1.48 -14.74 18.71
N ALA A 29 -2.65 -14.20 19.09
CA ALA A 29 -3.36 -13.24 18.26
C ALA A 29 -2.51 -11.98 18.15
N VAL A 30 -2.28 -11.53 16.92
CA VAL A 30 -1.47 -10.34 16.68
C VAL A 30 -2.40 -9.14 16.60
N LYS A 31 -2.12 -8.12 17.42
CA LYS A 31 -2.84 -6.85 17.44
C LYS A 31 -2.21 -5.90 16.41
N PRO A 32 -2.94 -5.50 15.35
CA PRO A 32 -2.41 -4.61 14.33
C PRO A 32 -1.93 -3.27 14.90
N GLU A 33 -2.60 -2.76 15.92
CA GLU A 33 -2.29 -1.48 16.59
C GLU A 33 -0.84 -1.46 17.10
N LEU A 34 -0.39 -2.58 17.65
CA LEU A 34 0.96 -2.73 18.20
C LEU A 34 2.00 -3.01 17.12
N SER A 35 1.63 -3.65 16.01
CA SER A 35 2.61 -4.20 15.06
C SER A 35 2.99 -3.25 13.92
N PHE A 36 2.19 -2.21 13.67
CA PHE A 36 2.26 -1.43 12.43
C PHE A 36 2.39 0.10 12.65
N GLY A 37 2.78 0.50 13.87
CA GLY A 37 3.19 1.87 14.22
C GLY A 37 2.11 2.73 14.88
N MET A 38 2.54 3.85 15.47
CA MET A 38 1.66 4.73 16.27
C MET A 38 0.47 5.30 15.48
N ASN A 39 0.61 5.53 14.18
CA ASN A 39 -0.46 6.13 13.38
C ASN A 39 -1.65 5.16 13.19
N ALA A 40 -1.37 3.87 13.00
CA ALA A 40 -2.43 2.85 12.91
C ALA A 40 -3.18 2.76 14.25
N SER A 41 -2.47 2.74 15.38
CA SER A 41 -3.07 2.73 16.72
C SER A 41 -4.06 3.88 16.94
N GLN A 42 -3.72 5.10 16.52
CA GLN A 42 -4.63 6.26 16.64
C GLN A 42 -5.88 6.10 15.78
N ALA A 43 -5.75 5.60 14.55
CA ALA A 43 -6.90 5.37 13.67
C ALA A 43 -7.85 4.30 14.23
N PHE A 44 -7.33 3.23 14.83
CA PHE A 44 -8.13 2.25 15.56
C PHE A 44 -8.84 2.86 16.78
N ALA A 45 -8.14 3.67 17.59
CA ALA A 45 -8.73 4.33 18.75
C ALA A 45 -9.86 5.30 18.37
N ARG A 46 -9.79 5.91 17.18
CA ARG A 46 -10.84 6.79 16.62
C ARG A 46 -11.94 6.03 15.88
N GLY A 47 -11.90 4.69 15.83
CA GLY A 47 -12.87 3.88 15.10
C GLY A 47 -12.79 4.02 13.57
N GLN A 48 -11.71 4.60 13.04
CA GLN A 48 -11.51 4.76 11.59
C GLN A 48 -11.07 3.46 10.93
N PHE A 49 -10.34 2.62 11.65
CA PHE A 49 -9.94 1.29 11.22
C PHE A 49 -10.64 0.19 12.00
N VAL A 50 -10.95 -0.90 11.30
CA VAL A 50 -11.41 -2.16 11.87
C VAL A 50 -10.46 -3.27 11.46
N GLN A 51 -10.35 -4.30 12.30
CA GLN A 51 -9.46 -5.42 12.03
C GLN A 51 -9.96 -6.24 10.83
N ASP A 52 -9.04 -6.69 10.00
CA ASP A 52 -9.33 -7.57 8.87
C ASP A 52 -8.33 -8.74 8.86
N ARG A 53 -8.81 -9.97 8.71
CA ARG A 53 -7.90 -11.13 8.78
C ARG A 53 -6.96 -11.25 7.58
N ARG A 54 -7.36 -10.73 6.42
CA ARG A 54 -6.59 -10.81 5.17
C ARG A 54 -5.68 -9.60 5.02
N LEU A 55 -6.22 -8.42 5.29
CA LEU A 55 -5.55 -7.14 5.06
C LEU A 55 -4.97 -6.51 6.35
N PHE A 56 -5.09 -7.22 7.48
CA PHE A 56 -4.73 -6.83 8.85
C PHE A 56 -5.65 -5.75 9.42
N TRP A 57 -5.97 -4.73 8.63
CA TRP A 57 -6.98 -3.72 8.92
C TRP A 57 -7.59 -3.19 7.64
N LYS A 58 -8.71 -2.49 7.76
CA LYS A 58 -9.37 -1.74 6.68
C LYS A 58 -10.12 -0.56 7.28
N PHE A 59 -10.58 0.37 6.45
CA PHE A 59 -11.50 1.42 6.90
C PHE A 59 -12.77 0.81 7.51
N ALA A 60 -13.30 1.47 8.53
CA ALA A 60 -14.64 1.20 9.04
C ALA A 60 -15.67 1.24 7.89
N PRO A 61 -16.78 0.48 8.00
CA PRO A 61 -17.72 0.27 6.90
C PRO A 61 -18.59 1.49 6.58
N GLU A 62 -18.34 2.68 7.13
CA GLU A 62 -19.02 3.92 6.77
C GLU A 62 -18.38 4.55 5.52
N VAL A 63 -19.18 4.97 4.53
CA VAL A 63 -18.67 5.76 3.40
C VAL A 63 -18.48 7.20 3.89
N THR A 64 -17.28 7.75 3.76
CA THR A 64 -17.05 9.18 4.04
C THR A 64 -17.19 10.03 2.77
N PRO A 65 -17.41 11.35 2.87
CA PRO A 65 -17.34 12.24 1.71
C PRO A 65 -15.99 12.13 0.95
N THR A 66 -14.90 11.88 1.67
CA THR A 66 -13.58 11.63 1.08
C THR A 66 -13.58 10.37 0.21
N ASP A 67 -14.27 9.30 0.62
CA ASP A 67 -14.38 8.07 -0.17
C ASP A 67 -15.11 8.30 -1.50
N THR A 68 -16.25 8.99 -1.45
CA THR A 68 -17.02 9.34 -2.65
C THR A 68 -16.18 10.19 -3.61
N TYR A 69 -15.48 11.17 -3.05
CA TYR A 69 -14.60 12.06 -3.79
C TYR A 69 -13.46 11.31 -4.50
N LEU A 70 -12.80 10.38 -3.80
CA LEU A 70 -11.70 9.56 -4.32
C LEU A 70 -12.12 8.45 -5.30
N GLY A 71 -13.41 8.10 -5.34
CA GLY A 71 -13.83 6.83 -5.95
C GLY A 71 -13.22 5.65 -5.19
N ALA A 72 -13.23 5.71 -3.85
CA ALA A 72 -12.59 4.71 -3.02
C ALA A 72 -13.30 3.35 -3.12
N VAL A 73 -12.50 2.30 -3.19
CA VAL A 73 -12.97 0.91 -3.12
C VAL A 73 -12.79 0.39 -1.69
N HIS A 74 -13.72 -0.44 -1.22
CA HIS A 74 -13.68 -1.03 0.11
C HIS A 74 -13.71 -2.56 0.03
N PRO A 75 -12.94 -3.29 0.86
CA PRO A 75 -12.90 -4.76 0.85
C PRO A 75 -14.25 -5.45 1.10
N ASP A 76 -15.19 -4.76 1.77
CA ASP A 76 -16.49 -5.31 2.18
C ASP A 76 -17.67 -4.85 1.30
N ARG A 77 -17.37 -4.19 0.18
CA ARG A 77 -18.40 -3.68 -0.73
C ARG A 77 -18.14 -4.17 -2.14
N ASP A 78 -19.21 -4.43 -2.86
CA ASP A 78 -19.12 -4.72 -4.27
C ASP A 78 -18.57 -3.51 -5.04
N ILE A 79 -17.75 -3.80 -6.03
CA ILE A 79 -17.24 -2.80 -6.95
C ILE A 79 -18.25 -2.67 -8.09
N PRO A 80 -18.74 -1.45 -8.41
CA PRO A 80 -19.67 -1.28 -9.51
C PRO A 80 -19.14 -1.87 -10.82
N PRO A 81 -20.00 -2.47 -11.66
CA PRO A 81 -19.58 -2.98 -12.96
C PRO A 81 -19.02 -1.85 -13.85
N PRO A 82 -18.09 -2.13 -14.78
CA PRO A 82 -17.60 -1.14 -15.75
C PRO A 82 -18.73 -0.45 -16.50
N ALA A 83 -18.66 0.87 -16.63
CA ALA A 83 -19.65 1.72 -17.30
C ALA A 83 -19.25 2.06 -18.75
N GLY A 84 -18.25 1.37 -19.32
CA GLY A 84 -17.85 1.46 -20.72
C GLY A 84 -16.61 2.33 -21.00
N ALA A 85 -16.14 3.09 -20.00
CA ALA A 85 -14.86 3.81 -20.11
C ALA A 85 -13.71 2.95 -19.52
N PRO A 86 -12.47 3.12 -20.00
CA PRO A 86 -11.32 2.46 -19.41
C PRO A 86 -11.16 2.80 -17.92
N ARG A 87 -10.76 1.83 -17.12
CA ARG A 87 -10.78 1.90 -15.66
C ARG A 87 -9.36 1.88 -15.10
N VAL A 88 -9.01 2.96 -14.41
CA VAL A 88 -7.70 3.16 -13.78
C VAL A 88 -7.84 2.90 -12.28
N LEU A 89 -7.18 1.85 -11.81
CA LEU A 89 -7.11 1.47 -10.41
C LEU A 89 -5.83 2.03 -9.77
N PHE A 90 -5.97 2.89 -8.78
CA PHE A 90 -4.87 3.31 -7.91
C PHE A 90 -4.75 2.33 -6.75
N LEU A 91 -3.66 1.57 -6.71
CA LEU A 91 -3.33 0.62 -5.66
C LEU A 91 -2.17 1.17 -4.83
N GLY A 92 -2.43 1.55 -3.58
CA GLY A 92 -1.39 2.21 -2.78
C GLY A 92 -1.73 2.38 -1.30
N ASP A 93 -1.12 3.39 -0.69
CA ASP A 93 -1.18 3.63 0.75
C ASP A 93 -1.57 5.09 1.09
N SER A 94 -1.04 5.62 2.19
CA SER A 94 -1.26 7.02 2.57
C SER A 94 -0.76 8.01 1.53
N CYS A 95 0.31 7.72 0.79
CA CYS A 95 0.86 8.61 -0.23
C CYS A 95 -0.08 8.77 -1.44
N THR A 96 -0.92 7.76 -1.68
CA THR A 96 -1.96 7.77 -2.72
C THR A 96 -3.21 8.53 -2.28
N ARG A 97 -3.58 8.39 -1.01
CA ARG A 97 -4.90 8.80 -0.52
C ARG A 97 -4.91 10.10 0.29
N LEU A 98 -3.96 10.27 1.20
CA LEU A 98 -3.96 11.37 2.15
C LEU A 98 -3.36 12.61 1.50
N THR A 99 -4.02 13.74 1.72
CA THR A 99 -3.57 15.06 1.30
C THR A 99 -3.57 15.96 2.54
N LEU A 100 -2.49 16.70 2.75
CA LEU A 100 -2.41 17.67 3.86
C LEU A 100 -3.23 18.92 3.57
N ASP A 101 -3.20 19.33 2.30
CA ASP A 101 -3.86 20.50 1.75
C ASP A 101 -4.34 20.18 0.33
N GLY A 102 -5.49 20.72 -0.06
CA GLY A 102 -6.03 20.50 -1.40
C GLY A 102 -6.57 19.09 -1.63
N VAL A 103 -6.10 18.45 -2.69
CA VAL A 103 -6.81 17.36 -3.36
C VAL A 103 -5.87 16.26 -3.80
N ALA A 104 -6.16 15.02 -3.40
CA ALA A 104 -5.37 13.85 -3.76
C ALA A 104 -5.36 13.57 -5.27
N TYR A 105 -4.21 13.12 -5.78
CA TYR A 105 -3.97 12.98 -7.22
C TYR A 105 -4.92 12.02 -7.96
N PRO A 106 -5.41 10.89 -7.38
CA PRO A 106 -6.39 10.05 -8.07
C PRO A 106 -7.69 10.79 -8.37
N ALA A 107 -8.15 11.59 -7.41
CA ALA A 107 -9.39 12.32 -7.55
C ALA A 107 -9.24 13.57 -8.42
N ARG A 108 -8.06 14.22 -8.42
CA ARG A 108 -7.72 15.22 -9.44
C ARG A 108 -7.80 14.62 -10.84
N LEU A 109 -7.23 13.42 -11.04
CA LEU A 109 -7.29 12.73 -12.32
C LEU A 109 -8.75 12.47 -12.74
N LYS A 110 -9.58 11.97 -11.82
CA LYS A 110 -11.02 11.77 -12.05
C LYS A 110 -11.70 13.06 -12.53
N SER A 111 -11.42 14.19 -11.88
CA SER A 111 -11.97 15.50 -12.25
C SER A 111 -11.42 16.05 -13.57
N LEU A 112 -10.11 15.91 -13.82
CA LEU A 112 -9.46 16.37 -15.05
C LEU A 112 -9.99 15.62 -16.27
N LEU A 113 -10.29 14.32 -16.12
CA LEU A 113 -10.62 13.46 -17.24
C LEU A 113 -12.10 13.29 -17.52
N LYS A 114 -12.99 13.88 -16.69
CA LYS A 114 -14.44 14.04 -16.95
C LYS A 114 -15.13 12.87 -17.68
N GLY A 115 -14.91 11.64 -17.21
CA GLY A 115 -15.56 10.44 -17.76
C GLY A 115 -14.83 9.75 -18.93
N ARG A 116 -13.66 10.25 -19.38
CA ARG A 116 -12.78 9.51 -20.30
C ARG A 116 -12.20 8.25 -19.68
N VAL A 117 -12.06 8.23 -18.36
CA VAL A 117 -11.68 7.05 -17.58
C VAL A 117 -12.52 6.99 -16.30
N GLU A 118 -12.74 5.78 -15.83
CA GLU A 118 -13.23 5.50 -14.49
C GLU A 118 -12.05 5.40 -13.53
N VAL A 119 -12.10 6.13 -12.42
CA VAL A 119 -11.05 6.09 -11.39
C VAL A 119 -11.54 5.32 -10.17
N LEU A 120 -10.80 4.28 -9.81
CA LEU A 120 -10.97 3.52 -8.58
C LEU A 120 -9.75 3.70 -7.68
N THR A 121 -9.96 3.97 -6.39
CA THR A 121 -8.86 4.17 -5.44
C THR A 121 -8.90 3.11 -4.35
N ALA A 122 -7.99 2.14 -4.41
CA ALA A 122 -7.74 1.12 -3.40
C ALA A 122 -6.47 1.48 -2.62
N ALA A 123 -6.60 2.45 -1.70
CA ALA A 123 -5.48 2.96 -0.92
C ALA A 123 -5.84 3.14 0.55
N VAL A 124 -5.05 2.53 1.44
CA VAL A 124 -5.26 2.55 2.89
C VAL A 124 -3.96 2.94 3.60
N PRO A 125 -3.98 3.94 4.50
CA PRO A 125 -2.79 4.33 5.25
C PRO A 125 -2.13 3.15 5.97
N GLY A 126 -0.83 3.05 5.82
CA GLY A 126 0.00 2.01 6.41
C GLY A 126 0.02 0.68 5.64
N TYR A 127 -0.71 0.52 4.54
CA TYR A 127 -0.58 -0.68 3.71
C TYR A 127 0.81 -0.75 3.07
N THR A 128 1.30 -1.97 2.93
CA THR A 128 2.53 -2.30 2.18
C THR A 128 2.15 -2.98 0.87
N SER A 129 3.14 -3.29 0.03
CA SER A 129 2.96 -4.12 -1.15
C SER A 129 2.28 -5.47 -0.85
N TYR A 130 2.44 -5.99 0.38
CA TYR A 130 1.81 -7.25 0.82
C TYR A 130 0.28 -7.14 0.85
N GLN A 131 -0.26 -6.14 1.55
CA GLN A 131 -1.71 -5.90 1.61
C GLN A 131 -2.25 -5.54 0.23
N GLY A 132 -1.52 -4.74 -0.55
CA GLY A 132 -1.88 -4.39 -1.92
C GLY A 132 -2.11 -5.64 -2.79
N LEU A 133 -1.15 -6.57 -2.79
CA LEU A 133 -1.26 -7.84 -3.50
C LEU A 133 -2.41 -8.72 -2.99
N ALA A 134 -2.58 -8.81 -1.66
CA ALA A 134 -3.65 -9.59 -1.06
C ALA A 134 -5.03 -9.07 -1.47
N TRP A 135 -5.21 -7.74 -1.47
CA TRP A 135 -6.46 -7.10 -1.88
C TRP A 135 -6.73 -7.24 -3.38
N LEU A 136 -5.68 -7.06 -4.19
CA LEU A 136 -5.74 -7.25 -5.65
C LEU A 136 -6.31 -8.63 -6.00
N ARG A 137 -5.72 -9.68 -5.42
CA ARG A 137 -6.13 -11.08 -5.63
C ARG A 137 -7.55 -11.36 -5.14
N SER A 138 -7.95 -10.80 -4.00
CA SER A 138 -9.22 -11.16 -3.39
C SER A 138 -10.43 -10.45 -3.99
N GLN A 139 -10.25 -9.27 -4.61
CA GLN A 139 -11.38 -8.43 -4.99
C GLN A 139 -11.11 -7.54 -6.21
N LEU A 140 -9.97 -6.82 -6.25
CA LEU A 140 -9.86 -5.65 -7.14
C LEU A 140 -9.81 -6.02 -8.62
N LEU A 141 -9.32 -7.22 -8.98
CA LEU A 141 -9.33 -7.69 -10.37
C LEU A 141 -10.75 -7.93 -10.92
N ALA A 142 -11.73 -8.20 -10.06
CA ALA A 142 -13.13 -8.30 -10.47
C ALA A 142 -13.69 -6.97 -11.02
N ALA A 143 -13.05 -5.85 -10.67
CA ALA A 143 -13.37 -4.55 -11.23
C ALA A 143 -12.99 -4.42 -12.72
N ARG A 144 -12.24 -5.37 -13.29
CA ARG A 144 -11.67 -5.29 -14.65
C ARG A 144 -10.95 -3.96 -14.92
N PRO A 145 -9.90 -3.64 -14.16
CA PRO A 145 -9.08 -2.46 -14.46
C PRO A 145 -8.35 -2.64 -15.80
N ASP A 146 -8.21 -1.57 -16.56
CA ASP A 146 -7.37 -1.53 -17.76
C ASP A 146 -5.92 -1.14 -17.39
N VAL A 147 -5.77 -0.28 -16.38
CA VAL A 147 -4.48 0.16 -15.84
C VAL A 147 -4.51 0.10 -14.32
N ILE A 148 -3.45 -0.44 -13.72
CA ILE A 148 -3.21 -0.43 -12.27
C ILE A 148 -1.98 0.44 -12.00
N VAL A 149 -2.18 1.57 -11.34
CA VAL A 149 -1.09 2.43 -10.87
C VAL A 149 -0.72 1.99 -9.45
N VAL A 150 0.49 1.47 -9.30
CA VAL A 150 0.97 0.85 -8.05
C VAL A 150 1.97 1.77 -7.37
N TYR A 151 1.63 2.24 -6.17
CA TYR A 151 2.47 3.12 -5.37
C TYR A 151 2.61 2.57 -3.93
N PHE A 152 3.69 1.81 -3.71
CA PHE A 152 4.11 1.28 -2.41
C PHE A 152 5.63 1.43 -2.22
N GLY A 153 6.13 1.19 -1.01
CA GLY A 153 7.54 1.27 -0.68
C GLY A 153 7.72 1.82 0.72
N TRP A 154 7.24 3.05 1.00
CA TRP A 154 7.47 3.68 2.30
C TRP A 154 7.11 2.80 3.49
N ASN A 155 5.90 2.21 3.49
CA ASN A 155 5.48 1.31 4.58
C ASN A 155 6.22 -0.04 4.60
N ASP A 156 6.69 -0.50 3.44
CA ASP A 156 7.49 -1.73 3.29
C ASP A 156 8.85 -1.57 4.01
N HIS A 157 9.43 -0.37 3.93
CA HIS A 157 10.76 -0.02 4.49
C HIS A 157 10.76 0.13 6.01
N TRP A 158 9.60 0.18 6.65
CA TRP A 158 9.51 0.40 8.09
C TRP A 158 9.81 -0.84 8.90
N ARG A 159 10.33 -0.64 10.11
CA ARG A 159 10.58 -1.71 11.07
C ARG A 159 9.25 -2.25 11.61
N THR A 160 9.21 -3.56 11.80
CA THR A 160 8.13 -4.24 12.53
C THR A 160 8.54 -4.51 13.97
N LEU A 161 7.59 -4.62 14.90
CA LEU A 161 7.87 -5.06 16.27
C LEU A 161 8.15 -6.57 16.40
N GLY A 162 8.20 -7.34 15.29
CA GLY A 162 8.79 -8.69 15.33
C GLY A 162 8.37 -9.71 14.27
N ARG A 163 7.50 -9.35 13.32
CA ARG A 163 7.14 -10.21 12.19
C ARG A 163 7.03 -9.40 10.90
N THR A 164 7.55 -9.92 9.79
CA THR A 164 7.21 -9.32 8.48
C THR A 164 5.69 -9.44 8.25
N ASP A 165 5.15 -8.66 7.32
CA ASP A 165 3.74 -8.72 6.96
C ASP A 165 3.36 -10.13 6.47
N ALA A 166 4.23 -10.81 5.72
CA ALA A 166 4.02 -12.19 5.30
C ALA A 166 3.99 -13.18 6.49
N GLU A 167 4.92 -13.06 7.43
CA GLU A 167 4.92 -13.88 8.65
C GLU A 167 3.70 -13.60 9.54
N HIS A 168 3.25 -12.34 9.58
CA HIS A 168 2.05 -11.93 10.28
C HIS A 168 0.83 -12.62 9.67
N ALA A 169 0.65 -12.57 8.35
CA ALA A 169 -0.46 -13.23 7.68
C ALA A 169 -0.44 -14.76 7.90
N ALA A 170 0.73 -15.39 7.79
CA ALA A 170 0.91 -16.81 8.08
C ALA A 170 0.51 -17.14 9.54
N SER A 171 0.72 -16.19 10.47
CA SER A 171 0.31 -16.34 11.86
C SER A 171 -1.20 -16.31 12.09
N LEU A 172 -1.96 -15.66 11.21
CA LEU A 172 -3.42 -15.56 11.25
C LEU A 172 -4.15 -16.74 10.58
N SER A 173 -3.39 -17.67 9.99
CA SER A 173 -3.94 -18.87 9.37
C SER A 173 -4.74 -19.68 10.39
N PRO A 174 -6.01 -20.06 10.10
CA PRO A 174 -6.81 -20.84 11.04
C PRO A 174 -6.20 -22.21 11.31
N TRP A 175 -5.44 -22.75 10.35
CA TRP A 175 -4.78 -24.05 10.39
C TRP A 175 -3.49 -24.06 11.21
N ARG A 176 -2.96 -22.89 11.58
CA ARG A 176 -1.74 -22.81 12.36
C ARG A 176 -2.05 -23.04 13.84
N LEU A 177 -1.41 -24.04 14.44
CA LEU A 177 -1.54 -24.32 15.87
C LEU A 177 -0.88 -23.20 16.68
N ARG A 178 -1.61 -22.60 17.62
CA ARG A 178 -1.09 -21.62 18.59
C ARG A 178 -0.10 -22.25 19.55
N LEU A 179 -0.23 -23.55 19.84
CA LEU A 179 0.75 -24.34 20.58
C LEU A 179 2.17 -24.23 20.00
N ALA A 180 2.32 -24.20 18.67
CA ALA A 180 3.62 -24.03 18.03
C ALA A 180 4.25 -22.65 18.33
N GLY A 181 3.42 -21.66 18.67
CA GLY A 181 3.86 -20.33 19.11
C GLY A 181 4.58 -20.33 20.46
N LEU A 182 4.30 -21.30 21.35
CA LEU A 182 4.98 -21.44 22.64
C LEU A 182 6.46 -21.81 22.49
N LEU A 183 6.82 -22.46 21.38
CA LEU A 183 8.19 -22.86 21.06
C LEU A 183 8.94 -21.80 20.25
N ARG A 184 8.25 -20.73 19.82
CA ARG A 184 8.84 -19.71 18.96
C ARG A 184 9.71 -18.77 19.78
N ARG A 185 11.00 -18.75 19.48
CA ARG A 185 11.91 -17.71 19.98
C ARG A 185 11.57 -16.36 19.31
N PRO A 186 11.57 -15.25 20.07
CA PRO A 186 11.48 -13.93 19.45
C PRO A 186 12.65 -13.76 18.47
N ALA A 187 12.37 -13.12 17.33
CA ALA A 187 13.43 -12.78 16.39
C ALA A 187 14.44 -11.86 17.10
N ALA A 188 15.73 -12.15 16.94
CA ALA A 188 16.80 -11.38 17.60
C ALA A 188 16.81 -9.91 17.19
N THR A 189 16.26 -9.59 16.01
CA THR A 189 16.19 -8.22 15.47
C THR A 189 14.87 -7.99 14.72
N ALA A 190 14.25 -6.82 14.94
CA ALA A 190 13.08 -6.34 14.21
C ALA A 190 13.33 -6.25 12.69
N SER A 191 12.72 -7.12 11.90
CA SER A 191 12.81 -7.05 10.43
C SER A 191 12.17 -5.77 9.88
N LEU A 192 12.36 -5.49 8.59
CA LEU A 192 11.44 -4.62 7.86
C LEU A 192 10.07 -5.30 7.75
N ARG A 193 9.01 -4.50 7.62
CA ARG A 193 7.65 -4.98 7.39
C ARG A 193 7.59 -5.83 6.13
N VAL A 194 8.21 -5.37 5.05
CA VAL A 194 8.41 -6.15 3.83
C VAL A 194 9.87 -6.00 3.39
N PRO A 195 10.73 -6.99 3.68
CA PRO A 195 12.12 -6.99 3.22
C PRO A 195 12.24 -6.95 1.68
N PRO A 196 13.40 -6.53 1.13
CA PRO A 196 13.56 -6.32 -0.33
C PRO A 196 13.19 -7.52 -1.20
N ASP A 197 13.49 -8.75 -0.77
CA ASP A 197 13.12 -9.99 -1.48
C ASP A 197 11.60 -10.19 -1.51
N GLN A 198 10.92 -9.95 -0.39
CA GLN A 198 9.45 -10.02 -0.30
C GLN A 198 8.80 -8.89 -1.10
N TYR A 199 9.39 -7.70 -1.09
CA TYR A 199 8.90 -6.55 -1.85
C TYR A 199 8.95 -6.85 -3.36
N GLY A 200 10.09 -7.36 -3.85
CA GLY A 200 10.24 -7.79 -5.23
C GLY A 200 9.23 -8.86 -5.62
N ALA A 201 9.09 -9.91 -4.80
CA ALA A 201 8.11 -10.97 -5.02
C ALA A 201 6.67 -10.44 -5.06
N ASN A 202 6.32 -9.48 -4.19
CA ASN A 202 5.00 -8.86 -4.18
C ASN A 202 4.75 -8.06 -5.46
N LEU A 203 5.70 -7.22 -5.90
CA LEU A 203 5.57 -6.44 -7.13
C LEU A 203 5.48 -7.32 -8.37
N SER A 204 6.32 -8.35 -8.48
CA SER A 204 6.27 -9.32 -9.58
C SER A 204 4.93 -10.05 -9.61
N ALA A 205 4.39 -10.42 -8.45
CA ALA A 205 3.08 -11.03 -8.35
C ALA A 205 1.97 -10.06 -8.76
N ILE A 206 2.01 -8.79 -8.33
CA ILE A 206 1.04 -7.76 -8.76
C ILE A 206 1.03 -7.66 -10.29
N ALA A 207 2.20 -7.54 -10.93
CA ALA A 207 2.32 -7.49 -12.38
C ALA A 207 1.76 -8.76 -13.05
N ALA A 208 2.08 -9.94 -12.52
CA ALA A 208 1.61 -11.20 -13.06
C ALA A 208 0.09 -11.38 -12.93
N GLU A 209 -0.52 -11.05 -11.78
CA GLU A 209 -1.98 -11.17 -11.62
C GLU A 209 -2.72 -10.13 -12.47
N ALA A 210 -2.18 -8.92 -12.61
CA ALA A 210 -2.74 -7.89 -13.50
C ALA A 210 -2.72 -8.35 -14.96
N ALA A 211 -1.58 -8.87 -15.44
CA ALA A 211 -1.45 -9.37 -16.81
C ALA A 211 -2.42 -10.53 -17.09
N LYS A 212 -2.60 -11.47 -16.16
CA LYS A 212 -3.61 -12.54 -16.29
C LYS A 212 -5.03 -12.02 -16.40
N ALA A 213 -5.32 -10.88 -15.77
CA ALA A 213 -6.61 -10.22 -15.84
C ALA A 213 -6.76 -9.27 -17.05
N GLY A 214 -5.74 -9.16 -17.91
CA GLY A 214 -5.73 -8.26 -19.06
C GLY A 214 -5.45 -6.79 -18.72
N ALA A 215 -4.98 -6.50 -17.51
CA ALA A 215 -4.67 -5.15 -17.05
C ALA A 215 -3.18 -4.82 -17.25
N GLN A 216 -2.89 -3.59 -17.65
CA GLN A 216 -1.53 -3.04 -17.66
C GLN A 216 -1.16 -2.53 -16.25
N VAL A 217 0.14 -2.48 -15.93
CA VAL A 217 0.64 -1.95 -14.64
C VAL A 217 1.56 -0.77 -14.89
N LEU A 218 1.49 0.24 -14.02
CA LEU A 218 2.44 1.35 -13.94
C LEU A 218 3.00 1.40 -12.52
N PHE A 219 4.30 1.15 -12.36
CA PHE A 219 4.96 1.31 -11.06
C PHE A 219 5.34 2.78 -10.83
N VAL A 220 5.06 3.30 -9.63
CA VAL A 220 5.48 4.64 -9.24
C VAL A 220 6.76 4.55 -8.43
N ARG A 221 7.84 5.17 -8.92
CA ARG A 221 9.08 5.34 -8.16
C ARG A 221 8.91 6.50 -7.17
N ALA A 222 8.68 6.15 -5.91
CA ALA A 222 8.30 7.08 -4.85
C ALA A 222 9.34 8.20 -4.60
N PRO A 223 8.95 9.49 -4.64
CA PRO A 223 9.82 10.60 -4.26
C PRO A 223 10.09 10.62 -2.75
N ALA A 224 11.20 11.25 -2.38
CA ALA A 224 11.65 11.35 -0.99
C ALA A 224 12.46 12.63 -0.75
N SER A 225 12.28 13.24 0.43
CA SER A 225 13.09 14.36 0.91
C SER A 225 13.13 14.37 2.44
N ILE A 226 13.71 13.34 3.04
CA ILE A 226 13.72 13.17 4.50
C ILE A 226 14.73 14.13 5.14
N SER A 227 14.23 15.06 5.96
CA SER A 227 15.06 15.93 6.81
C SER A 227 15.53 15.18 8.08
N GLU A 228 16.53 15.72 8.78
CA GLU A 228 16.96 15.14 10.07
C GLU A 228 15.83 15.18 11.12
N ALA A 229 14.99 16.23 11.09
CA ALA A 229 13.83 16.33 11.97
C ALA A 229 12.78 15.24 11.66
N ALA A 230 12.52 14.97 10.38
CA ALA A 230 11.65 13.88 9.95
C ALA A 230 12.23 12.51 10.35
N ARG A 231 13.53 12.31 10.16
CA ARG A 231 14.24 11.10 10.61
C ARG A 231 14.10 10.89 12.12
N ALA A 232 14.32 11.93 12.92
CA ALA A 232 14.15 11.86 14.37
C ALA A 232 12.71 11.50 14.78
N GLN A 233 11.71 11.97 14.04
CA GLN A 233 10.32 11.60 14.25
C GLN A 233 10.04 10.13 13.88
N LEU A 234 10.62 9.61 12.80
CA LEU A 234 10.50 8.19 12.43
C LEU A 234 11.12 7.26 13.48
N VAL A 235 12.23 7.66 14.09
CA VAL A 235 12.83 6.93 15.22
C VAL A 235 11.93 7.00 16.46
N ARG A 236 11.45 8.19 16.83
CA ARG A 236 10.56 8.38 17.99
C ARG A 236 9.25 7.59 17.88
N THR A 237 8.75 7.41 16.66
CA THR A 237 7.51 6.69 16.36
C THR A 237 7.72 5.19 16.18
N GLY A 238 8.98 4.72 16.19
CA GLY A 238 9.34 3.30 16.06
C GLY A 238 9.26 2.75 14.64
N TYR A 239 9.02 3.60 13.63
CA TYR A 239 9.09 3.19 12.22
C TYR A 239 10.52 2.85 11.80
N MET A 240 11.50 3.39 12.50
CA MET A 240 12.92 3.17 12.28
C MET A 240 13.69 3.04 13.60
N ARG A 241 14.89 2.47 13.52
CA ARG A 241 15.86 2.48 14.60
C ARG A 241 16.81 3.69 14.48
N PRO A 242 17.48 4.10 15.57
CA PRO A 242 18.46 5.18 15.54
C PRO A 242 19.63 4.97 14.56
N ASP A 243 19.99 3.71 14.28
CA ASP A 243 21.05 3.31 13.35
C ASP A 243 20.56 3.12 11.90
N ASP A 244 19.24 3.22 11.66
CA ASP A 244 18.70 3.15 10.31
C ASP A 244 18.95 4.47 9.54
N ASP A 245 19.21 4.32 8.24
CA ASP A 245 19.21 5.40 7.25
C ASP A 245 17.94 5.26 6.39
N PRO A 246 17.00 6.23 6.47
CA PRO A 246 15.73 6.15 5.74
C PRO A 246 15.95 6.21 4.22
N MET A 247 16.91 7.02 3.78
CA MET A 247 17.19 7.23 2.36
C MET A 247 17.89 6.01 1.77
N ALA A 248 18.77 5.34 2.53
CA ALA A 248 19.38 4.09 2.10
C ALA A 248 18.36 2.95 2.00
N LEU A 249 17.46 2.81 2.98
CA LEU A 249 16.36 1.83 2.94
C LEU A 249 15.44 2.09 1.75
N HIS A 250 15.08 3.36 1.51
CA HIS A 250 14.28 3.78 0.37
C HIS A 250 14.95 3.43 -0.95
N ALA A 251 16.21 3.84 -1.13
CA ALA A 251 16.98 3.56 -2.34
C ALA A 251 17.14 2.04 -2.60
N ALA A 252 17.24 1.22 -1.56
CA ALA A 252 17.31 -0.23 -1.70
C ALA A 252 16.05 -0.83 -2.34
N HIS A 253 14.88 -0.36 -1.94
CA HIS A 253 13.62 -0.85 -2.50
C HIS A 253 13.31 -0.25 -3.87
N LEU A 254 13.71 1.00 -4.14
CA LEU A 254 13.62 1.55 -5.49
C LEU A 254 14.47 0.73 -6.49
N ARG A 255 15.64 0.23 -6.08
CA ARG A 255 16.44 -0.69 -6.92
C ARG A 255 15.70 -2.00 -7.21
N VAL A 256 15.01 -2.56 -6.22
CA VAL A 256 14.19 -3.76 -6.41
C VAL A 256 13.02 -3.48 -7.35
N LEU A 257 12.34 -2.34 -7.20
CA LEU A 257 11.28 -1.90 -8.11
C LEU A 257 11.81 -1.81 -9.54
N ASP A 258 12.96 -1.15 -9.76
CA ASP A 258 13.58 -1.01 -11.08
C ASP A 258 13.94 -2.38 -11.69
N GLU A 259 14.43 -3.32 -10.88
CA GLU A 259 14.75 -4.69 -11.32
C GLU A 259 13.50 -5.48 -11.71
N VAL A 260 12.45 -5.43 -10.90
CA VAL A 260 11.18 -6.09 -11.19
C VAL A 260 10.54 -5.49 -12.44
N ALA A 261 10.51 -4.16 -12.55
CA ALA A 261 9.96 -3.46 -13.69
C ALA A 261 10.66 -3.86 -15.00
N ARG A 262 11.99 -3.91 -15.00
CA ARG A 262 12.79 -4.37 -16.16
C ARG A 262 12.50 -5.83 -16.51
N THR A 263 12.45 -6.70 -15.51
CA THR A 263 12.26 -8.15 -15.70
C THR A 263 10.84 -8.48 -16.20
N ALA A 264 9.84 -7.79 -15.66
CA ALA A 264 8.44 -7.97 -16.02
C ALA A 264 7.98 -7.10 -17.21
N ASN A 265 8.87 -6.29 -17.78
CA ASN A 265 8.58 -5.30 -18.82
C ASN A 265 7.40 -4.37 -18.45
N VAL A 266 7.43 -3.85 -17.23
CA VAL A 266 6.41 -2.93 -16.69
C VAL A 266 6.96 -1.50 -16.71
N PRO A 267 6.21 -0.51 -17.23
CA PRO A 267 6.65 0.89 -17.21
C PRO A 267 6.78 1.44 -15.79
N VAL A 268 7.72 2.37 -15.61
CA VAL A 268 7.98 3.06 -14.33
C VAL A 268 7.77 4.56 -14.52
N LEU A 269 6.93 5.15 -13.67
CA LEU A 269 6.81 6.60 -13.52
C LEU A 269 7.82 7.08 -12.47
N ASP A 270 8.87 7.77 -12.93
CA ASP A 270 9.99 8.20 -12.08
C ASP A 270 9.71 9.51 -11.32
N ALA A 271 8.73 9.49 -10.41
CA ALA A 271 8.45 10.65 -9.56
C ALA A 271 9.66 11.03 -8.69
N ALA A 272 10.46 10.07 -8.24
CA ALA A 272 11.68 10.29 -7.48
C ALA A 272 12.74 11.13 -8.24
N GLY A 273 12.91 10.91 -9.54
CA GLY A 273 13.82 11.68 -10.37
C GLY A 273 13.23 12.99 -10.89
N ILE A 274 11.90 13.07 -11.03
CA ILE A 274 11.19 14.28 -11.50
C ILE A 274 11.10 15.33 -10.39
N PHE A 275 10.64 14.96 -9.21
CA PHE A 275 10.28 15.92 -8.14
C PHE A 275 11.42 16.88 -7.76
N PRO A 276 12.67 16.43 -7.54
CA PRO A 276 13.77 17.32 -7.17
C PRO A 276 14.20 18.29 -8.27
N LYS A 277 13.80 18.05 -9.53
CA LYS A 277 14.18 18.86 -10.70
C LYS A 277 13.16 19.93 -11.04
N LEU A 278 11.96 19.86 -10.45
CA LEU A 278 10.90 20.81 -10.76
C LEU A 278 11.14 22.13 -9.99
N PRO A 279 11.12 23.28 -10.67
CA PRO A 279 11.14 24.57 -10.01
C PRO A 279 9.76 24.83 -9.39
N ALA A 280 9.51 24.27 -8.21
CA ALA A 280 8.25 24.44 -7.50
C ALA A 280 8.34 25.62 -6.53
N ALA A 281 7.42 26.59 -6.65
CA ALA A 281 7.32 27.72 -5.73
C ALA A 281 6.94 27.30 -4.29
N ARG A 282 6.33 26.12 -4.15
CA ARG A 282 5.97 25.49 -2.88
C ARG A 282 6.54 24.07 -2.81
N PRO A 283 6.88 23.56 -1.61
CA PRO A 283 7.36 22.18 -1.46
C PRO A 283 6.38 21.17 -2.05
N LEU A 284 6.89 20.16 -2.76
CA LEU A 284 6.08 19.06 -3.31
C LEU A 284 5.87 17.91 -2.31
N LEU A 285 6.73 17.84 -1.30
CA LEU A 285 6.65 16.91 -0.19
C LEU A 285 6.45 17.69 1.11
N ALA A 286 5.70 17.09 2.02
CA ALA A 286 5.49 17.59 3.36
C ALA A 286 6.80 17.58 4.17
N ASP A 287 6.76 18.17 5.37
CA ASP A 287 7.91 18.23 6.28
C ASP A 287 8.43 16.85 6.71
N ASP A 288 7.59 15.81 6.62
CA ASP A 288 8.00 14.43 6.86
C ASP A 288 8.82 13.82 5.71
N GLY A 289 8.90 14.50 4.55
CA GLY A 289 9.66 14.08 3.37
C GLY A 289 9.09 12.87 2.64
N ILE A 290 7.87 12.44 2.96
CA ILE A 290 7.21 11.22 2.47
C ILE A 290 5.91 11.59 1.75
N HIS A 291 5.02 12.32 2.42
CA HIS A 291 3.69 12.61 1.92
C HIS A 291 3.70 13.79 0.97
N LEU A 292 2.83 13.74 -0.04
CA LEU A 292 2.68 14.82 -1.01
C LEU A 292 1.95 16.01 -0.36
N THR A 293 2.37 17.23 -0.69
CA THR A 293 1.56 18.44 -0.46
C THR A 293 0.45 18.55 -1.50
N GLY A 294 -0.43 19.53 -1.37
CA GLY A 294 -1.44 19.85 -2.39
C GLY A 294 -0.84 20.15 -3.76
N THR A 295 0.32 20.82 -3.79
CA THR A 295 1.12 21.03 -5.02
C THR A 295 1.75 19.73 -5.51
N GLY A 296 2.27 18.90 -4.60
CA GLY A 296 2.79 17.57 -4.93
C GLY A 296 1.73 16.65 -5.57
N HIS A 297 0.51 16.65 -5.04
CA HIS A 297 -0.61 15.91 -5.63
C HIS A 297 -1.03 16.46 -6.99
N LEU A 298 -0.95 17.78 -7.19
CA LEU A 298 -1.22 18.38 -8.50
C LEU A 298 -0.19 17.92 -9.53
N VAL A 299 1.11 18.03 -9.23
CA VAL A 299 2.18 17.52 -10.09
C VAL A 299 2.02 16.02 -10.35
N MET A 300 1.77 15.21 -9.32
CA MET A 300 1.57 13.77 -9.45
C MET A 300 0.39 13.45 -10.37
N SER A 301 -0.73 14.19 -10.25
CA SER A 301 -1.91 13.98 -11.11
C SER A 301 -1.62 14.22 -12.59
N VAL A 302 -0.78 15.22 -12.87
CA VAL A 302 -0.34 15.59 -14.22
C VAL A 302 0.53 14.48 -14.81
N ILE A 303 1.63 14.11 -14.15
CA ILE A 303 2.57 13.12 -14.71
C ILE A 303 1.93 11.74 -14.83
N VAL A 304 1.04 11.36 -13.91
CA VAL A 304 0.26 10.12 -14.02
C VAL A 304 -0.71 10.19 -15.20
N ALA A 305 -1.42 11.30 -15.39
CA ALA A 305 -2.33 11.46 -16.52
C ALA A 305 -1.59 11.28 -17.86
N GLN A 306 -0.39 11.85 -17.98
CA GLN A 306 0.45 11.73 -19.17
C GLN A 306 0.81 10.27 -19.44
N ALA A 307 1.38 9.58 -18.45
CA ALA A 307 1.79 8.18 -18.60
C ALA A 307 0.60 7.27 -18.93
N VAL A 308 -0.53 7.42 -18.22
CA VAL A 308 -1.69 6.55 -18.40
C VAL A 308 -2.40 6.81 -19.73
N LEU A 309 -2.68 8.06 -20.08
CA LEU A 309 -3.51 8.34 -21.26
C LEU A 309 -2.77 8.26 -22.58
N ARG A 310 -1.53 8.75 -22.62
CA ARG A 310 -0.74 8.80 -23.84
C ARG A 310 -0.04 7.47 -24.08
N ASP A 311 0.67 6.99 -23.07
CA ASP A 311 1.65 5.92 -23.26
C ASP A 311 1.05 4.53 -23.07
N MET A 312 -0.06 4.40 -22.32
CA MET A 312 -0.66 3.10 -22.01
C MET A 312 -2.04 2.89 -22.65
N LEU A 313 -2.95 3.86 -22.53
CA LEU A 313 -4.32 3.76 -23.06
C LEU A 313 -4.47 4.32 -24.48
N HIS A 314 -3.50 5.09 -24.97
CA HIS A 314 -3.52 5.74 -26.28
C HIS A 314 -4.83 6.50 -26.57
N LEU A 315 -5.39 7.16 -25.54
CA LEU A 315 -6.64 7.94 -25.63
C LEU A 315 -6.40 9.39 -26.07
N SER A 316 -5.16 9.73 -26.46
CA SER A 316 -4.81 11.03 -26.98
C SER A 316 -3.70 10.93 -28.04
N ASP A 317 -4.05 11.32 -29.27
CA ASP A 317 -3.10 11.53 -30.37
C ASP A 317 -2.68 13.01 -30.49
N ASP A 318 -3.24 13.91 -29.66
CA ASP A 318 -3.11 15.36 -29.79
C ASP A 318 -2.11 15.95 -28.76
N PRO A 319 -0.95 16.47 -29.21
CA PRO A 319 0.06 17.10 -28.34
C PRO A 319 -0.45 18.31 -27.54
N ARG A 320 -1.62 18.89 -27.89
CA ARG A 320 -2.20 20.06 -27.19
C ARG A 320 -2.88 19.72 -25.85
N SER A 321 -3.26 18.46 -25.62
CA SER A 321 -3.83 18.05 -24.31
C SER A 321 -2.78 18.06 -23.18
N LEU A 322 -1.51 17.95 -23.54
CA LEU A 322 -0.36 18.06 -22.65
C LEU A 322 -0.03 19.52 -22.30
N GLU A 323 -0.33 20.47 -23.18
CA GLU A 323 -0.20 21.91 -22.92
C GLU A 323 -1.24 22.42 -21.92
N GLU A 324 -2.47 21.91 -21.93
CA GLU A 324 -3.48 22.26 -20.90
C GLU A 324 -3.13 21.67 -19.52
N VAL A 325 -2.56 20.46 -19.51
CA VAL A 325 -2.03 19.79 -18.31
C VAL A 325 -0.74 20.46 -17.82
N ALA A 326 0.12 20.92 -18.72
CA ALA A 326 1.31 21.72 -18.42
C ALA A 326 0.95 23.16 -18.00
N THR A 327 -0.16 23.71 -18.50
CA THR A 327 -0.73 24.99 -18.05
C THR A 327 -1.34 24.85 -16.65
N ALA A 328 -1.98 23.72 -16.33
CA ALA A 328 -2.42 23.39 -14.97
C ALA A 328 -1.25 23.16 -14.00
N ALA A 329 -0.15 22.57 -14.47
CA ALA A 329 1.11 22.46 -13.71
C ALA A 329 1.82 23.82 -13.55
N ALA A 330 1.73 24.71 -14.55
CA ALA A 330 2.25 26.08 -14.48
C ALA A 330 1.41 26.98 -13.54
N LEU A 331 0.09 26.77 -13.48
CA LEU A 331 -0.80 27.40 -12.49
C LEU A 331 -0.51 26.94 -11.05
N ALA A 332 0.03 25.73 -10.86
CA ALA A 332 0.55 25.26 -9.57
C ALA A 332 1.79 26.02 -9.08
N ALA A 333 2.47 26.72 -9.99
CA ALA A 333 3.72 27.45 -9.78
C ALA A 333 3.51 28.98 -9.71
N ALA A 334 2.29 29.48 -9.86
CA ALA A 334 1.97 30.88 -9.59
C ALA A 334 1.91 31.12 -8.06
N PRO A 335 2.46 32.24 -7.55
CA PRO A 335 2.65 32.50 -6.12
C PRO A 335 1.37 32.38 -5.26
#